data_AF-A0A0E9M390-F1
#
_entry.id   AF-A0A0E9M390-F1
#
_cell.length_a   1.000
_cell.length_b   1.000
_cell.length_c   1.000
_cell.angle_alpha   90.00
_cell.angle_beta   90.00
_cell.angle_gamma   90.00
#
_symmetry.space_group_name_H-M   'P 1'
#
loop_
_entity.id
_entity.type
_entity.pdbx_description
1 polymer ?
#
loop_
_entity_poly.entity_id
_entity_poly.type
_entity_poly.pdbx_seq_one_letter_code
_entity_poly.pdbx_strand_id
1 'polypeptide(L)'
;MKRIYKVSIWAIALLLLVMGSMVYIMTNQFGKMDALENRHAKFSELTYYSTERNEFISPEKLIFNPEQTTGGDPGFARFFKTSPNAPQFPLPKQMLSKNDFSETPSEYAVYWLGHSTVLLELDGKRILFDPVFENAGPLPIITRRYDVSPLNEKICRRSTLSSLHTTTTTIWKRPPSSFWPTEKYNSLRRLA
;
A
#
# COMPACT_ATOMS: atom_id res chain seq x y z
N MET A 1 48.78 11.59 -15.69
CA MET A 1 47.74 12.51 -15.17
C MET A 1 46.53 12.66 -16.08
N LYS A 2 46.69 12.84 -17.42
CA LYS A 2 45.54 13.13 -18.28
C LYS A 2 44.48 12.02 -18.44
N ARG A 3 44.91 10.76 -18.31
CA ARG A 3 44.03 9.59 -18.42
C ARG A 3 43.17 9.37 -17.17
N ILE A 4 43.70 9.73 -16.00
CA ILE A 4 43.02 9.55 -14.71
C ILE A 4 41.84 10.53 -14.60
N TYR A 5 42.01 11.80 -14.99
CA TYR A 5 40.87 12.75 -14.98
C TYR A 5 39.75 12.32 -15.93
N LYS A 6 40.07 11.75 -17.10
CA LYS A 6 39.03 11.27 -18.04
C LYS A 6 38.25 10.11 -17.42
N VAL A 7 38.96 9.16 -16.80
CA VAL A 7 38.32 8.03 -16.10
C VAL A 7 37.46 8.53 -14.93
N SER A 8 37.95 9.50 -14.14
CA SER A 8 37.18 10.09 -13.05
C SER A 8 35.93 10.81 -13.54
N ILE A 9 36.00 11.58 -14.64
CA ILE A 9 34.83 12.25 -15.22
C ILE A 9 33.80 11.22 -15.70
N TRP A 10 34.23 10.16 -16.39
CA TRP A 10 33.32 9.09 -16.81
C TRP A 10 32.70 8.35 -15.62
N ALA A 11 33.46 8.12 -14.55
CA ALA A 11 32.94 7.51 -13.33
C ALA A 11 31.89 8.38 -12.64
N ILE A 12 32.12 9.70 -12.55
CA ILE A 12 31.15 10.65 -11.99
C ILE A 12 29.91 10.74 -12.87
N ALA A 13 30.07 10.81 -14.19
CA ALA A 13 28.94 10.82 -15.12
C ALA A 13 28.08 9.56 -14.99
N LEU A 14 28.72 8.38 -14.86
CA LEU A 14 28.03 7.12 -14.62
C LEU A 14 27.30 7.13 -13.27
N LEU A 15 27.94 7.61 -12.20
CA LEU A 15 27.33 7.74 -10.88
C LEU A 15 26.07 8.62 -10.92
N LEU A 16 26.15 9.79 -11.57
CA LEU A 16 25.02 10.71 -11.70
C LEU A 16 23.88 10.10 -12.52
N LEU A 17 24.20 9.35 -13.58
CA LEU A 17 23.20 8.63 -14.38
C LEU A 17 22.50 7.56 -13.53
N VAL A 18 23.24 6.79 -12.74
CA VAL A 18 22.70 5.79 -11.82
C VAL A 18 21.83 6.46 -10.74
N MET A 19 22.29 7.54 -10.11
CA MET A 19 21.47 8.27 -9.13
C MET A 19 20.22 8.89 -9.75
N GLY A 20 20.32 9.49 -10.95
CA GLY A 20 19.18 10.08 -11.64
C GLY A 20 18.10 9.05 -11.99
N SER A 21 18.51 7.90 -12.54
CA SER A 21 17.61 6.77 -12.80
C SER A 21 16.97 6.20 -11.54
N MET A 22 17.74 6.08 -10.46
CA MET A 22 17.25 5.66 -9.15
C MET A 22 16.17 6.61 -8.61
N VAL A 23 16.41 7.92 -8.64
CA VAL A 23 15.43 8.95 -8.22
C VAL A 23 14.18 8.90 -9.11
N TYR A 24 14.34 8.74 -10.42
CA TYR A 24 13.21 8.59 -11.33
C TYR A 24 12.33 7.38 -10.98
N ILE A 25 12.95 6.23 -10.69
CA ILE A 25 12.22 5.03 -10.26
C ILE A 25 11.49 5.29 -8.94
N MET A 26 12.17 5.88 -7.93
CA MET A 26 11.56 6.14 -6.63
C MET A 26 10.40 7.13 -6.71
N THR A 27 10.56 8.24 -7.43
CA THR A 27 9.52 9.28 -7.56
C THR A 27 8.25 8.75 -8.22
N ASN A 28 8.36 7.82 -9.17
CA ASN A 28 7.19 7.19 -9.78
C ASN A 28 6.41 6.28 -8.81
N GLN A 29 7.06 5.76 -7.76
CA GLN A 29 6.43 4.90 -6.75
C GLN A 29 5.70 5.69 -5.66
N PHE A 30 6.20 6.87 -5.28
CA PHE A 30 5.64 7.64 -4.15
C PHE A 30 4.34 8.43 -4.48
N GLY A 31 3.82 8.31 -5.70
CA GLY A 31 2.60 9.01 -6.12
C GLY A 31 2.76 10.52 -6.17
N LYS A 32 1.70 11.23 -6.60
CA LYS A 32 1.70 12.70 -6.62
C LYS A 32 1.22 13.22 -5.29
N MET A 33 2.01 14.07 -4.68
CA MET A 33 1.66 14.80 -3.47
C MET A 33 0.88 16.06 -3.83
N ASP A 34 -0.24 16.32 -3.16
CA ASP A 34 -0.98 17.58 -3.30
C ASP A 34 -0.09 18.78 -2.93
N ALA A 35 -0.33 19.93 -3.58
CA ALA A 35 0.34 21.18 -3.24
C ALA A 35 0.17 21.49 -1.74
N LEU A 36 1.22 22.04 -1.13
CA LEU A 36 1.28 22.28 0.31
C LEU A 36 0.11 23.14 0.81
N GLU A 37 -0.24 24.19 0.06
CA GLU A 37 -1.34 25.10 0.38
C GLU A 37 -2.71 24.39 0.41
N ASN A 38 -3.01 23.62 -0.65
CA ASN A 38 -4.25 22.84 -0.72
C ASN A 38 -4.35 21.81 0.41
N ARG A 39 -3.22 21.19 0.74
CA ARG A 39 -3.14 20.21 1.83
C ARG A 39 -3.37 20.87 3.19
N HIS A 40 -2.72 22.00 3.43
CA HIS A 40 -2.86 22.75 4.67
C HIS A 40 -4.30 23.24 4.85
N ALA A 41 -4.90 23.84 3.81
CA ALA A 41 -6.30 24.25 3.84
C ALA A 41 -7.22 23.09 4.22
N LYS A 42 -7.06 21.94 3.56
CA LYS A 42 -7.88 20.73 3.81
C LYS A 42 -7.71 20.15 5.22
N PHE A 43 -6.49 20.11 5.75
CA PHE A 43 -6.21 19.46 7.03
C PHE A 43 -6.34 20.40 8.23
N SER A 44 -6.24 21.71 8.03
CA SER A 44 -6.43 22.71 9.09
C SER A 44 -7.81 22.68 9.75
N GLU A 45 -8.81 22.14 9.05
CA GLU A 45 -10.18 21.95 9.56
C GLU A 45 -10.32 20.74 10.51
N LEU A 46 -9.31 19.86 10.58
CA LEU A 46 -9.37 18.61 11.33
C LEU A 46 -8.84 18.78 12.74
N THR A 47 -9.57 18.25 13.72
CA THR A 47 -9.23 18.36 15.15
C THR A 47 -7.93 17.63 15.54
N TYR A 48 -7.49 16.67 14.73
CA TYR A 48 -6.27 15.89 14.93
C TYR A 48 -5.10 16.39 14.08
N TYR A 49 -5.15 17.64 13.62
CA TYR A 49 -4.09 18.27 12.85
C TYR A 49 -3.61 19.56 13.53
N SER A 50 -2.30 19.69 13.73
CA SER A 50 -1.70 20.92 14.24
C SER A 50 -1.40 21.87 13.09
N THR A 51 -2.06 23.02 13.03
CA THR A 51 -1.73 24.09 12.08
C THR A 51 -0.39 24.77 12.41
N GLU A 52 -0.01 24.84 13.69
CA GLU A 52 1.28 25.41 14.11
C GLU A 52 2.47 24.56 13.67
N ARG A 53 2.36 23.23 13.79
CA ARG A 53 3.44 22.28 13.47
C ARG A 53 3.29 21.64 12.09
N ASN A 54 2.17 21.88 11.41
CA ASN A 54 1.84 21.32 10.10
C ASN A 54 1.88 19.76 10.10
N GLU A 55 1.47 19.15 11.21
CA GLU A 55 1.61 17.70 11.45
C GLU A 55 0.33 17.07 12.01
N PHE A 56 0.19 15.75 11.77
CA PHE A 56 -0.86 14.94 12.39
C PHE A 56 -0.56 14.73 13.88
N ILE A 57 -1.53 15.02 14.74
CA ILE A 57 -1.46 14.74 16.17
C ILE A 57 -2.18 13.41 16.42
N SER A 58 -1.41 12.38 16.78
CA SER A 58 -1.97 11.12 17.24
C SER A 58 -2.72 11.33 18.57
N PRO A 59 -3.99 10.93 18.71
CA PRO A 59 -4.74 11.05 19.97
C PRO A 59 -4.09 10.27 21.12
N GLU A 60 -3.44 9.16 20.79
CA GLU A 60 -2.73 8.32 21.73
C GLU A 60 -1.24 8.30 21.41
N LYS A 61 -0.41 8.26 22.45
CA LYS A 61 1.03 8.11 22.29
C LYS A 61 1.33 6.71 21.79
N LEU A 62 1.90 6.62 20.59
CA LEU A 62 2.41 5.35 20.06
C LEU A 62 3.62 4.94 20.90
N ILE A 63 3.48 3.86 21.67
CA ILE A 63 4.58 3.27 22.43
C ILE A 63 5.40 2.46 21.43
N PHE A 64 6.66 2.84 21.24
CA PHE A 64 7.61 2.12 20.40
C PHE A 64 8.50 1.26 21.30
N ASN A 65 8.37 -0.06 21.18
CA ASN A 65 9.13 -1.06 21.92
C ASN A 65 10.16 -1.72 21.00
N PRO A 66 11.32 -1.07 20.73
CA PRO A 66 12.32 -1.60 19.81
C PRO A 66 12.81 -2.99 20.19
N GLU A 67 12.91 -3.27 21.50
CA GLU A 67 13.32 -4.57 22.06
C GLU A 67 12.35 -5.72 21.74
N GLN A 68 11.09 -5.42 21.41
CA GLN A 68 10.08 -6.41 21.02
C GLN A 68 9.97 -6.59 19.50
N THR A 69 10.79 -5.89 18.72
CA THR A 69 10.75 -5.97 17.26
C THR A 69 11.21 -7.34 16.80
N THR A 70 10.30 -8.10 16.18
CA THR A 70 10.60 -9.41 15.60
C THR A 70 11.15 -9.28 14.17
N GLY A 71 12.04 -10.21 13.77
CA GLY A 71 12.57 -10.27 12.40
C GLY A 71 14.04 -9.87 12.21
N GLY A 72 14.84 -9.89 13.28
CA GLY A 72 16.29 -9.71 13.23
C GLY A 72 16.76 -8.26 13.23
N ASP A 73 18.02 -8.05 12.85
CA ASP A 73 18.68 -6.73 12.85
C ASP A 73 17.88 -5.69 12.04
N PRO A 74 17.49 -4.55 12.64
CA PRO A 74 16.79 -3.47 11.94
C PRO A 74 17.67 -2.71 10.94
N GLY A 75 18.96 -3.04 10.83
CA GLY A 75 19.89 -2.41 9.90
C GLY A 75 19.48 -2.53 8.42
N PHE A 76 20.02 -1.63 7.59
CA PHE A 76 19.74 -1.52 6.15
C PHE A 76 19.97 -2.82 5.37
N ALA A 77 20.85 -3.70 5.87
CA ALA A 77 21.11 -5.01 5.28
C ALA A 77 19.86 -5.92 5.23
N ARG A 78 18.86 -5.73 6.12
CA ARG A 78 17.62 -6.51 6.14
C ARG A 78 16.84 -6.42 4.83
N PHE A 79 16.93 -5.31 4.11
CA PHE A 79 16.26 -5.13 2.82
C PHE A 79 16.84 -6.00 1.70
N PHE A 80 18.07 -6.48 1.87
CA PHE A 80 18.80 -7.31 0.91
C PHE A 80 19.00 -8.75 1.38
N LYS A 81 18.71 -9.05 2.65
CA LYS A 81 18.86 -10.38 3.24
C LYS A 81 17.52 -11.07 3.38
N THR A 82 17.51 -12.37 3.15
CA THR A 82 16.35 -13.22 3.45
C THR A 82 16.14 -13.27 4.97
N SER A 83 14.90 -13.04 5.40
CA SER A 83 14.51 -13.14 6.80
C SER A 83 14.77 -14.56 7.34
N PRO A 84 15.20 -14.73 8.60
CA PRO A 84 15.23 -16.05 9.23
C PRO A 84 13.84 -16.72 9.29
N ASN A 85 12.77 -15.94 9.20
CA ASN A 85 11.39 -16.41 9.19
C ASN A 85 10.84 -16.65 7.77
N ALA A 86 11.70 -16.62 6.74
CA ALA A 86 11.27 -16.90 5.39
C ALA A 86 10.84 -18.37 5.26
N PRO A 87 9.73 -18.66 4.54
CA PRO A 87 9.32 -20.04 4.31
C PRO A 87 10.38 -20.76 3.46
N GLN A 88 10.72 -22.00 3.83
CA GLN A 88 11.70 -22.82 3.10
C GLN A 88 11.14 -23.36 1.77
N PHE A 89 9.82 -23.49 1.68
CA PHE A 89 9.10 -23.97 0.51
C PHE A 89 7.92 -23.04 0.21
N PRO A 90 7.45 -22.97 -1.03
CA PRO A 90 6.24 -22.22 -1.36
C PRO A 90 5.06 -22.65 -0.47
N LEU A 91 4.31 -21.67 0.02
CA LEU A 91 3.13 -21.93 0.83
C LEU A 91 2.00 -22.45 -0.09
N PRO A 92 1.14 -23.37 0.39
CA PRO A 92 0.01 -23.83 -0.39
C PRO A 92 -0.91 -22.65 -0.70
N LYS A 93 -1.27 -22.51 -1.98
CA LYS A 93 -2.16 -21.45 -2.46
C LYS A 93 -2.97 -21.95 -3.66
N GLN A 94 -4.15 -21.38 -3.82
CA GLN A 94 -4.98 -21.61 -5.01
C GLN A 94 -4.73 -20.49 -6.00
N MET A 95 -4.29 -20.84 -7.21
CA MET A 95 -4.19 -19.86 -8.30
C MET A 95 -5.60 -19.48 -8.77
N LEU A 96 -5.84 -18.18 -8.89
CA LEU A 96 -7.10 -17.60 -9.30
C LEU A 96 -6.98 -17.00 -10.71
N SER A 97 -8.03 -17.18 -11.47
CA SER A 97 -8.23 -16.69 -12.82
C SER A 97 -9.49 -15.83 -12.87
N LYS A 98 -9.77 -15.19 -14.02
CA LYS A 98 -11.00 -14.42 -14.19
C LYS A 98 -12.26 -15.28 -14.01
N ASN A 99 -12.19 -16.55 -14.39
CA ASN A 99 -13.34 -17.46 -14.40
C ASN A 99 -13.73 -17.95 -13.01
N ASP A 100 -12.85 -17.77 -12.02
CA ASP A 100 -13.14 -18.07 -10.61
C ASP A 100 -14.03 -17.00 -9.95
N PHE A 101 -14.32 -15.93 -10.69
CA PHE A 101 -15.16 -14.83 -10.25
C PHE A 101 -16.41 -14.76 -11.13
N SER A 102 -17.58 -14.79 -10.49
CA SER A 102 -18.84 -14.47 -11.16
C SER A 102 -18.86 -13.02 -11.65
N GLU A 103 -19.66 -12.76 -12.68
CA GLU A 103 -19.91 -11.41 -13.19
C GLU A 103 -20.54 -10.53 -12.12
N THR A 104 -21.53 -11.07 -11.39
CA THR A 104 -22.10 -10.45 -10.20
C THR A 104 -21.31 -10.89 -8.98
N PRO A 105 -20.67 -9.97 -8.23
CA PRO A 105 -19.98 -10.31 -6.98
C PRO A 105 -20.93 -10.97 -5.97
N SER A 106 -20.37 -11.82 -5.12
CA SER A 106 -21.07 -12.50 -4.02
C SER A 106 -21.60 -11.50 -2.99
N GLU A 107 -22.64 -11.92 -2.25
CA GLU A 107 -23.12 -11.24 -1.05
C GLU A 107 -22.02 -11.15 0.02
N TYR A 108 -21.15 -12.18 0.09
CA TYR A 108 -20.01 -12.20 0.99
C TYR A 108 -18.93 -13.16 0.47
N ALA A 109 -17.74 -12.64 0.19
CA ALA A 109 -16.54 -13.46 -0.07
C ALA A 109 -15.27 -12.69 0.26
N VAL A 110 -14.22 -13.38 0.73
CA VAL A 110 -12.92 -12.77 1.01
C VAL A 110 -11.84 -13.61 0.35
N TYR A 111 -11.01 -12.98 -0.48
CA TYR A 111 -9.85 -13.60 -1.11
C TYR A 111 -8.60 -12.90 -0.62
N TRP A 112 -7.75 -13.64 0.09
CA TRP A 112 -6.44 -13.14 0.50
C TRP A 112 -5.41 -13.43 -0.59
N LEU A 113 -4.86 -12.38 -1.20
CA LEU A 113 -3.93 -12.47 -2.32
C LEU A 113 -2.45 -12.34 -1.87
N GLY A 114 -2.22 -12.46 -0.55
CA GLY A 114 -0.92 -12.35 0.08
C GLY A 114 -0.51 -10.92 0.40
N HIS A 115 0.45 -10.77 1.32
CA HIS A 115 0.79 -9.49 1.95
C HIS A 115 -0.46 -8.84 2.56
N SER A 116 -0.69 -7.55 2.32
CA SER A 116 -1.89 -6.80 2.70
C SER A 116 -2.98 -6.79 1.63
N THR A 117 -2.80 -7.49 0.49
CA THR A 117 -3.76 -7.46 -0.61
C THR A 117 -4.94 -8.38 -0.35
N VAL A 118 -6.13 -7.78 -0.28
CA VAL A 118 -7.40 -8.48 -0.04
C VAL A 118 -8.43 -8.05 -1.07
N LEU A 119 -9.12 -9.02 -1.68
CA LEU A 119 -10.31 -8.78 -2.49
C LEU A 119 -11.53 -9.17 -1.65
N LEU A 120 -12.42 -8.21 -1.40
CA LEU A 120 -13.67 -8.40 -0.66
C LEU A 120 -14.83 -8.33 -1.63
N GLU A 121 -15.75 -9.27 -1.51
CA GLU A 121 -17.09 -9.17 -2.09
C GLU A 121 -18.10 -9.00 -0.98
N LEU A 122 -18.93 -7.98 -1.10
CA LEU A 122 -19.94 -7.63 -0.09
C LEU A 122 -21.12 -6.93 -0.78
N ASP A 123 -22.33 -7.41 -0.54
CA ASP A 123 -23.59 -6.85 -1.08
C ASP A 123 -23.52 -6.61 -2.60
N GLY A 124 -23.02 -7.60 -3.36
CA GLY A 124 -22.89 -7.50 -4.81
C GLY A 124 -21.80 -6.54 -5.31
N LYS A 125 -20.93 -6.02 -4.42
CA LYS A 125 -19.78 -5.18 -4.76
C LYS A 125 -18.48 -5.95 -4.60
N ARG A 126 -17.48 -5.60 -5.42
CA ARG A 126 -16.12 -6.17 -5.35
C ARG A 126 -15.11 -5.06 -5.09
N ILE A 127 -14.42 -5.13 -3.96
CA ILE A 127 -13.52 -4.09 -3.44
C ILE A 127 -12.12 -4.68 -3.27
N LEU A 128 -11.11 -3.98 -3.78
CA LEU A 128 -9.71 -4.36 -3.65
C LEU A 128 -9.00 -3.47 -2.63
N PHE A 129 -8.46 -4.08 -1.60
CA PHE A 129 -7.65 -3.44 -0.57
C PHE A 129 -6.17 -3.64 -0.84
N ASP A 130 -5.41 -2.55 -0.70
CA ASP A 130 -3.94 -2.48 -0.78
C ASP A 130 -3.32 -3.37 -1.88
N PRO A 131 -3.47 -3.01 -3.17
CA PRO A 131 -3.06 -3.85 -4.29
C PRO A 131 -1.53 -3.91 -4.45
N VAL A 132 -0.92 -4.94 -3.88
CA VAL A 132 0.53 -5.21 -3.93
C VAL A 132 0.76 -6.55 -4.60
N PHE A 133 0.73 -6.62 -5.93
CA PHE A 133 0.86 -7.89 -6.67
C PHE A 133 2.30 -8.36 -6.87
N GLU A 134 3.27 -7.45 -6.72
CA GLU A 134 4.69 -7.71 -6.91
C GLU A 134 5.50 -7.35 -5.65
N ASN A 135 6.49 -6.48 -5.80
CA ASN A 135 7.39 -6.04 -4.75
C ASN A 135 6.81 -4.90 -3.92
N ALA A 136 6.91 -4.99 -2.59
CA ALA A 136 6.40 -3.97 -1.68
C ALA A 136 7.33 -2.75 -1.50
N GLY A 137 8.55 -2.82 -2.05
CA GLY A 137 9.56 -1.77 -1.91
C GLY A 137 9.73 -0.93 -3.17
N PRO A 138 10.23 0.32 -3.03
CA PRO A 138 10.42 1.24 -4.15
C PRO A 138 11.43 0.77 -5.19
N LEU A 139 12.26 -0.24 -4.87
CA LEU A 139 13.21 -0.85 -5.79
C LEU A 139 12.91 -2.33 -6.00
N PRO A 140 13.08 -2.85 -7.22
CA PRO A 140 12.76 -4.25 -7.54
C PRO A 140 13.65 -5.29 -6.83
N ILE A 141 14.75 -4.84 -6.19
CA ILE A 141 15.74 -5.72 -5.56
C ILE A 141 15.51 -5.87 -4.06
N ILE A 142 14.85 -4.91 -3.42
CA ILE A 142 14.59 -4.92 -1.97
C ILE A 142 13.22 -5.52 -1.68
N THR A 143 13.03 -6.13 -0.51
CA THR A 143 11.71 -6.61 0.01
C THR A 143 10.93 -7.54 -0.93
N ARG A 144 11.63 -8.40 -1.68
CA ARG A 144 10.99 -9.33 -2.62
C ARG A 144 9.99 -10.25 -1.92
N ARG A 145 8.84 -10.45 -2.57
CA ARG A 145 7.81 -11.39 -2.12
C ARG A 145 8.39 -12.81 -2.14
N TYR A 146 8.07 -13.62 -1.14
CA TYR A 146 8.53 -15.02 -1.06
C TYR A 146 7.92 -15.94 -2.10
N ASP A 147 6.75 -15.57 -2.63
CA ASP A 147 6.01 -16.39 -3.57
C ASP A 147 5.18 -15.52 -4.52
N VAL A 148 4.77 -16.03 -5.68
CA VAL A 148 3.97 -15.26 -6.64
C VAL A 148 2.55 -15.03 -6.12
N SER A 149 1.96 -13.88 -6.48
CA SER A 149 0.55 -13.59 -6.17
C SER A 149 -0.39 -14.67 -6.74
N PRO A 150 -1.41 -15.12 -5.98
CA PRO A 150 -2.42 -16.06 -6.46
C PRO A 150 -3.24 -15.53 -7.65
N LEU A 151 -3.36 -14.21 -7.78
CA LEU A 151 -4.08 -13.53 -8.86
C LEU A 151 -3.16 -12.57 -9.61
N ASN A 152 -3.27 -12.52 -10.93
CA ASN A 152 -2.52 -11.57 -11.76
C ASN A 152 -3.16 -10.17 -11.72
N GLU A 153 -2.36 -9.12 -11.53
CA GLU A 153 -2.82 -7.73 -11.49
C GLU A 153 -3.66 -7.31 -12.71
N LYS A 154 -3.33 -7.79 -13.91
CA LYS A 154 -4.04 -7.44 -15.15
C LYS A 154 -5.47 -7.96 -15.15
N ILE A 155 -5.70 -9.10 -14.50
CA ILE A 155 -7.03 -9.68 -14.33
C ILE A 155 -7.83 -8.82 -13.33
N CYS A 156 -7.18 -8.41 -12.24
CA CYS A 156 -7.82 -7.62 -11.18
C CYS A 156 -8.21 -6.19 -11.62
N ARG A 157 -7.35 -5.50 -12.38
CA ARG A 157 -7.69 -4.18 -12.94
C ARG A 157 -8.87 -4.24 -13.89
N ARG A 158 -9.06 -5.33 -14.63
CA ARG A 158 -10.14 -5.45 -15.62
C ARG A 158 -11.48 -5.85 -15.02
N SER A 159 -11.48 -6.67 -13.97
CA SER A 159 -12.71 -7.05 -13.25
C SER A 159 -13.29 -5.89 -12.42
N THR A 160 -12.44 -4.98 -11.94
CA THR A 160 -12.87 -3.76 -11.25
C THR A 160 -13.36 -2.69 -12.24
N LEU A 161 -12.76 -2.58 -13.44
CA LEU A 161 -13.15 -1.59 -14.45
C LEU A 161 -14.57 -1.75 -15.01
N SER A 162 -15.17 -2.93 -14.97
CA SER A 162 -16.58 -3.12 -15.37
C SER A 162 -17.58 -2.44 -14.42
N SER A 163 -17.16 -2.12 -13.19
CA SER A 163 -17.96 -1.42 -12.19
C SER A 163 -17.43 -0.01 -11.86
N LEU A 164 -16.32 0.41 -12.48
CA LEU A 164 -15.63 1.69 -12.19
C LEU A 164 -15.84 2.74 -13.29
N HIS A 165 -16.99 2.73 -13.98
CA HIS A 165 -17.53 4.01 -14.39
C HIS A 165 -17.99 4.72 -13.12
N THR A 166 -17.14 5.66 -12.67
CA THR A 166 -17.28 6.52 -11.48
C THR A 166 -16.63 5.95 -10.22
N THR A 167 -15.76 6.76 -9.58
CA THR A 167 -15.16 6.61 -8.24
C THR A 167 -13.81 5.87 -8.07
N THR A 168 -12.77 6.29 -8.78
CA THR A 168 -11.36 6.03 -8.36
C THR A 168 -10.81 7.06 -7.37
N THR A 169 -11.62 7.97 -6.80
CA THR A 169 -11.15 8.99 -5.84
C THR A 169 -11.97 9.07 -4.55
N THR A 170 -12.89 8.13 -4.30
CA THR A 170 -13.94 8.32 -3.28
C THR A 170 -14.05 7.14 -2.31
N ILE A 171 -12.94 6.60 -1.81
CA ILE A 171 -12.98 5.64 -0.67
C ILE A 171 -12.76 6.36 0.68
N TRP A 172 -12.30 7.62 0.66
CA TRP A 172 -12.16 8.47 1.86
C TRP A 172 -13.20 9.60 1.97
N LYS A 173 -14.27 9.60 1.16
CA LYS A 173 -15.44 10.42 1.52
C LYS A 173 -16.27 9.62 2.52
N ARG A 174 -16.53 10.24 3.68
CA ARG A 174 -17.48 9.76 4.68
C ARG A 174 -18.74 9.25 3.95
N PRO A 175 -19.15 7.99 4.12
CA PRO A 175 -20.34 7.48 3.45
C PRO A 175 -21.55 8.36 3.82
N PRO A 176 -22.53 8.54 2.92
CA PRO A 176 -23.73 9.31 3.22
C PRO A 176 -24.39 8.74 4.48
N SER A 177 -25.02 9.60 5.29
CA SER A 177 -25.63 9.23 6.58
C SER A 177 -26.66 8.10 6.47
N SER A 178 -27.21 7.85 5.27
CA SER A 178 -28.10 6.74 4.95
C SER A 178 -27.42 5.37 4.88
N PHE A 179 -26.08 5.29 4.89
CA PHE A 179 -25.33 4.03 4.82
C PHE A 179 -25.33 3.27 6.16
N TRP A 180 -25.57 3.95 7.27
CA TRP A 180 -25.62 3.33 8.59
C TRP A 180 -27.08 3.11 9.01
N PRO A 181 -27.51 1.87 9.33
CA PRO A 181 -28.81 1.62 9.94
C PRO A 181 -28.88 2.30 11.32
N THR A 182 -29.55 3.45 11.41
CA THR A 182 -29.67 4.26 12.64
C THR A 182 -30.40 3.55 13.78
N GLU A 183 -31.19 2.50 13.50
CA GLU A 183 -32.03 1.85 14.50
C GLU A 183 -31.28 0.89 15.44
N LYS A 184 -30.12 0.35 15.05
CA LYS A 184 -29.44 -0.69 15.83
C LYS A 184 -28.43 -0.16 16.85
N TYR A 185 -28.06 1.12 16.78
CA TYR A 185 -27.01 1.70 17.65
C TYR A 185 -27.55 2.19 19.01
N ASN A 186 -28.85 2.47 19.12
CA ASN A 186 -29.46 3.01 20.34
C ASN A 186 -29.78 1.95 21.42
N SER A 187 -29.71 0.66 21.09
CA SER A 187 -29.90 -0.42 22.08
C SER A 187 -28.60 -0.75 22.83
N LEU A 188 -27.43 -0.53 22.22
CA LEU A 188 -26.13 -0.85 22.80
C LEU A 188 -25.59 0.24 23.76
N ARG A 189 -26.10 1.47 23.69
CA ARG A 189 -25.77 2.56 24.64
C ARG A 189 -26.51 2.49 25.98
N ARG A 190 -27.49 1.59 26.13
CA ARG A 190 -28.27 1.44 27.38
C ARG A 190 -27.74 0.36 28.33
N LEU A 191 -26.62 -0.29 27.99
CA LEU A 191 -26.00 -1.36 28.77
C LEU A 191 -24.52 -1.11 29.11
N ALA A 192 -24.06 0.15 29.02
CA ALA A 192 -22.73 0.58 29.48
C ALA A 192 -22.88 1.73 30.47
#